data_AF-A0A1F9GVU8-F1
#
_entry.id   AF-A0A1F9GVU8-F1
#
_cell.length_a   1.000
_cell.length_b   1.000
_cell.length_c   1.000
_cell.angle_alpha   90.00
_cell.angle_beta   90.00
_cell.angle_gamma   90.00
#
_symmetry.space_group_name_H-M   'P 1'
#
loop_
_entity.id
_entity.type
_entity.pdbx_description
1 polymer ?
#
loop_
_entity_poly.entity_id
_entity_poly.type
_entity_poly.pdbx_seq_one_letter_code
_entity_poly.pdbx_strand_id
1 'polypeptide(L)'
;MTCGCCVDVCPQYNEKIDFVGAHAVAQVDLHNMHSIGRLQKSIRLEAMMAPDGISACGNAQNCVQVCPKEIPLTTSIGKMGRETTVYAISKWLKR
;
A
#
# COMPACT_ATOMS: atom_id res chain seq x y z
N MET A 1 6.66 -13.20 -7.40
CA MET A 1 8.09 -12.85 -7.50
C MET A 1 8.30 -11.54 -6.77
N THR A 2 9.22 -11.52 -5.80
CA THR A 2 9.62 -10.36 -4.99
C THR A 2 10.90 -9.76 -5.59
N CYS A 3 10.76 -9.05 -6.71
CA CYS A 3 11.93 -8.57 -7.48
C CYS A 3 12.52 -7.22 -7.01
N GLY A 4 11.79 -6.44 -6.20
CA GLY A 4 12.28 -5.16 -5.69
C GLY A 4 12.26 -3.97 -6.68
N CYS A 5 12.09 -4.20 -7.99
CA CYS A 5 12.18 -3.13 -8.99
C CYS A 5 11.29 -1.91 -8.70
N CYS A 6 10.09 -2.12 -8.16
CA CYS A 6 9.15 -1.04 -7.84
C CYS A 6 9.57 -0.17 -6.65
N VAL A 7 10.43 -0.67 -5.76
CA VAL A 7 10.98 0.10 -4.63
C VAL A 7 12.29 0.78 -5.01
N ASP A 8 13.13 0.14 -5.82
CA ASP A 8 14.39 0.73 -6.30
C ASP A 8 14.19 2.04 -7.08
N VAL A 9 13.10 2.14 -7.84
CA VAL A 9 12.78 3.35 -8.62
C VAL A 9 11.91 4.36 -7.87
N CYS A 10 11.52 4.07 -6.64
CA CYS A 10 10.59 4.89 -5.88
C CYS A 10 11.35 5.99 -5.13
N PRO A 11 11.11 7.29 -5.41
CA PRO A 11 11.80 8.37 -4.71
C PRO A 11 11.49 8.42 -3.20
N GLN A 12 10.39 7.80 -2.79
CA GLN A 12 9.93 7.76 -1.39
C GLN A 12 10.46 6.55 -0.63
N TYR A 13 11.18 5.64 -1.28
CA TYR A 13 11.77 4.47 -0.63
C TYR A 13 13.27 4.71 -0.45
N ASN A 14 13.64 5.40 0.63
CA ASN A 14 15.03 5.79 0.91
C ASN A 14 15.27 5.94 2.42
N GLU A 15 16.52 6.17 2.83
CA GLU A 15 16.90 6.27 4.25
C GLU A 15 16.27 7.44 5.04
N LYS A 16 15.72 8.45 4.35
CA LYS A 16 15.10 9.62 4.98
C LYS A 16 13.58 9.52 5.07
N ILE A 17 12.97 8.72 4.20
CA ILE A 17 11.52 8.55 4.10
C ILE A 17 11.25 7.06 4.22
N ASP A 18 10.76 6.67 5.38
CA ASP A 18 10.29 5.31 5.61
C ASP A 18 8.95 5.16 4.88
N PHE A 19 8.95 4.68 3.64
CA PHE A 19 7.75 4.20 2.98
C PHE A 19 7.81 2.68 2.90
N VAL A 20 6.73 1.99 3.28
CA VAL A 20 6.63 0.52 3.17
C VAL A 20 6.81 -0.01 1.73
N GLY A 21 6.63 0.85 0.72
CA GLY A 21 6.87 0.53 -0.69
C GLY A 21 5.65 -0.02 -1.43
N ALA A 22 5.62 0.19 -2.75
CA ALA A 22 4.52 -0.24 -3.61
C ALA A 22 4.27 -1.76 -3.57
N HIS A 23 5.33 -2.56 -3.40
CA HIS A 23 5.23 -4.01 -3.27
C HIS A 23 4.39 -4.41 -2.06
N ALA A 24 4.67 -3.85 -0.88
CA ALA A 24 3.96 -4.18 0.35
C ALA A 24 2.48 -3.76 0.27
N VAL A 25 2.20 -2.58 -0.26
CA VAL A 25 0.83 -2.09 -0.46
C VAL A 25 0.03 -3.03 -1.38
N ALA A 26 0.62 -3.47 -2.49
CA ALA A 26 -0.05 -4.39 -3.41
C ALA A 26 -0.29 -5.78 -2.80
N GLN A 27 0.60 -6.26 -1.93
CA GLN A 27 0.35 -7.48 -1.16
C GLN A 27 -0.83 -7.30 -0.21
N VAL A 28 -0.92 -6.19 0.51
CA VAL A 28 -2.05 -5.93 1.41
C VAL A 28 -3.37 -5.94 0.64
N ASP A 29 -3.43 -5.27 -0.50
CA ASP A 29 -4.62 -5.25 -1.35
C ASP A 29 -5.01 -6.67 -1.78
N LEU A 30 -4.07 -7.45 -2.30
CA LEU A 30 -4.28 -8.84 -2.70
C LEU A 30 -4.85 -9.69 -1.55
N HIS A 31 -4.23 -9.62 -0.37
CA HIS A 31 -4.68 -10.39 0.79
C HIS A 31 -6.06 -9.93 1.26
N ASN A 32 -6.36 -8.63 1.18
CA ASN A 32 -7.67 -8.08 1.52
C ASN A 32 -8.77 -8.49 0.54
N MET A 33 -8.42 -8.82 -0.72
CA MET A 33 -9.36 -9.38 -1.70
C MET A 33 -9.70 -10.85 -1.43
N HIS A 34 -8.76 -11.62 -0.86
CA HIS A 34 -8.95 -13.04 -0.59
C HIS A 34 -9.94 -13.28 0.57
N SER A 35 -10.81 -14.29 0.46
CA SER A 35 -11.87 -14.60 1.44
C SER A 35 -11.33 -14.82 2.86
N ILE A 36 -10.24 -15.57 2.99
CA ILE A 36 -9.57 -15.82 4.28
C ILE A 36 -8.84 -14.55 4.77
N GLY A 37 -8.19 -13.82 3.85
CA GLY A 37 -7.41 -12.64 4.21
C GLY A 37 -8.28 -11.47 4.68
N ARG A 38 -9.55 -11.41 4.27
CA ARG A 38 -10.54 -10.45 4.79
C ARG A 38 -10.70 -10.48 6.31
N LEU A 39 -10.52 -11.65 6.94
CA LEU A 39 -10.62 -11.79 8.40
C LEU A 39 -9.54 -10.99 9.15
N GLN A 40 -8.42 -10.70 8.48
CA GLN A 40 -7.27 -9.98 9.02
C GLN A 40 -7.10 -8.59 8.38
N LYS A 41 -8.13 -8.11 7.64
CA LYS A 41 -8.07 -6.84 6.91
C LYS A 41 -7.86 -5.64 7.83
N SER A 42 -8.50 -5.63 9.00
CA SER A 42 -8.37 -4.54 9.98
C SER A 42 -6.92 -4.32 10.40
N ILE A 43 -6.20 -5.38 10.76
CA ILE A 43 -4.80 -5.32 11.20
C ILE A 43 -3.90 -4.76 10.10
N ARG A 44 -4.13 -5.16 8.84
CA ARG A 44 -3.37 -4.60 7.71
C ARG A 44 -3.70 -3.14 7.45
N LEU A 45 -4.96 -2.74 7.56
CA LEU A 45 -5.36 -1.34 7.40
C LEU A 45 -4.79 -0.46 8.53
N GLU A 46 -4.69 -0.98 9.76
CA GLU A 46 -3.99 -0.30 10.84
C GLU A 46 -2.51 -0.09 10.53
N ALA A 47 -1.83 -1.10 9.99
CA ALA A 47 -0.45 -0.94 9.53
C ALA A 47 -0.33 0.08 8.37
N MET A 48 -1.30 0.12 7.45
CA MET A 48 -1.29 1.11 6.36
C MET A 48 -1.58 2.55 6.82
N MET A 49 -2.19 2.73 8.01
CA MET A 49 -2.41 4.06 8.62
C MET A 49 -1.16 4.62 9.31
N ALA A 50 -0.12 3.81 9.53
CA ALA A 50 1.12 4.27 10.13
C ALA A 50 1.80 5.35 9.25
N PRO A 51 2.66 6.21 9.82
CA PRO A 51 3.31 7.30 9.07
C PRO A 51 4.07 6.82 7.84
N ASP A 52 4.66 5.62 7.92
CA ASP A 52 5.39 4.93 6.87
C ASP A 52 4.49 4.14 5.89
N GLY A 53 3.19 4.12 6.15
CA GLY A 53 2.18 3.42 5.37
C GLY A 53 1.78 4.14 4.10
N ILE A 54 0.47 4.14 3.80
CA ILE A 54 -0.03 4.60 2.50
C ILE A 54 0.18 6.11 2.27
N SER A 55 0.24 6.89 3.34
CA SER A 55 0.45 8.34 3.30
C SER A 55 1.86 8.75 2.88
N ALA A 56 2.86 7.88 3.01
CA ALA A 56 4.22 8.16 2.56
C ALA A 56 4.39 8.01 1.03
N CYS A 57 3.36 7.57 0.31
CA CYS A 57 3.38 7.55 -1.15
C CYS A 57 3.23 8.96 -1.74
N GLY A 58 4.27 9.44 -2.42
CA GLY A 58 4.29 10.73 -3.13
C GLY A 58 3.76 10.69 -4.57
N ASN A 59 3.15 9.56 -5.00
CA ASN A 59 2.55 9.38 -6.32
C ASN A 59 3.49 9.68 -7.52
N ALA A 60 4.77 9.28 -7.43
CA ALA A 60 5.73 9.41 -8.54
C ALA A 60 5.45 8.47 -9.73
N GLN A 61 4.68 7.39 -9.51
CA GLN A 61 4.24 6.41 -10.52
C GLN A 61 5.35 5.63 -11.25
N ASN A 62 6.63 5.81 -10.93
CA ASN A 62 7.72 5.00 -11.50
C ASN A 62 7.52 3.49 -11.29
N CYS A 63 6.92 3.09 -10.17
CA CYS A 63 6.73 1.70 -9.81
C CYS A 63 5.92 0.89 -10.84
N VAL A 64 4.90 1.49 -11.47
CA VAL A 64 4.07 0.80 -12.47
C VAL A 64 4.80 0.65 -13.80
N GLN A 65 5.70 1.58 -14.13
CA GLN A 65 6.45 1.57 -15.39
C GLN A 65 7.51 0.46 -15.41
N VAL A 66 8.06 0.10 -14.25
CA VAL A 66 9.16 -0.88 -14.15
C VAL A 66 8.72 -2.26 -13.71
N CYS A 67 7.44 -2.47 -13.42
CA CYS A 67 6.97 -3.77 -12.92
C CYS A 67 7.09 -4.83 -14.03
N PRO A 68 7.97 -5.85 -13.89
CA PRO A 68 8.16 -6.86 -14.94
C PRO A 68 6.98 -7.83 -15.07
N LYS A 69 5.99 -7.70 -14.18
CA LYS A 69 4.77 -8.50 -14.14
C LYS A 69 3.52 -7.67 -14.42
N GLU A 70 3.69 -6.40 -14.80
CA GLU A 70 2.59 -5.50 -15.17
C GLU A 70 1.49 -5.45 -14.10
N ILE A 71 1.88 -5.55 -12.82
CA ILE A 71 0.94 -5.42 -11.71
C ILE A 71 0.44 -3.96 -11.72
N PRO A 72 -0.89 -3.72 -11.62
CA PRO A 72 -1.45 -2.37 -11.61
C PRO A 72 -1.22 -1.69 -10.26
N LEU A 73 0.04 -1.38 -9.95
CA LEU A 73 0.48 -0.89 -8.64
C LEU A 73 -0.18 0.44 -8.27
N THR A 74 -0.35 1.36 -9.22
CA THR A 74 -1.01 2.66 -8.98
C THR A 74 -2.49 2.49 -8.63
N THR A 75 -3.19 1.57 -9.31
CA THR A 75 -4.59 1.23 -8.98
C THR A 75 -4.70 0.61 -7.59
N SER A 76 -3.79 -0.30 -7.25
CA SER A 76 -3.75 -0.94 -5.94
C SER A 76 -3.48 0.06 -4.81
N ILE A 77 -2.50 0.96 -5.00
CA ILE A 77 -2.21 2.07 -4.08
C ILE A 77 -3.43 2.97 -3.90
N GLY A 78 -4.09 3.37 -4.99
CA GLY A 78 -5.30 4.21 -4.92
C GLY A 78 -6.45 3.52 -4.16
N LYS A 79 -6.66 2.22 -4.41
CA LYS A 79 -7.66 1.43 -3.69
C LYS A 79 -7.32 1.33 -2.20
N MET A 80 -6.07 1.05 -1.86
CA MET A 80 -5.61 0.96 -0.48
C MET A 80 -5.67 2.31 0.24
N GLY A 81 -5.38 3.41 -0.45
CA GLY A 81 -5.58 4.77 0.07
C GLY A 81 -7.03 4.98 0.48
N ARG A 82 -7.97 4.70 -0.43
CA ARG A 82 -9.41 4.80 -0.13
C ARG A 82 -9.84 3.91 1.04
N GLU A 83 -9.43 2.63 1.03
CA GLU A 83 -9.79 1.70 2.10
C GLU A 83 -9.25 2.14 3.46
N THR A 84 -8.01 2.63 3.50
CA THR A 84 -7.34 3.12 4.71
C THR A 84 -8.03 4.39 5.22
N THR A 85 -8.38 5.34 4.34
CA THR A 85 -9.13 6.54 4.71
C THR A 85 -10.52 6.21 5.26
N VAL A 86 -11.28 5.35 4.60
CA VAL A 86 -12.61 4.93 5.07
C VAL A 86 -12.51 4.23 6.42
N TYR A 87 -11.52 3.36 6.59
CA TYR A 87 -11.27 2.69 7.86
C TYR A 87 -10.90 3.67 8.98
N ALA A 88 -10.02 4.65 8.71
CA ALA A 88 -9.65 5.70 9.65
C ALA A 88 -10.87 6.51 10.12
N ILE A 89 -11.71 6.95 9.17
CA ILE A 89 -12.96 7.68 9.47
C ILE A 89 -13.92 6.81 10.27
N SER A 90 -14.13 5.56 9.87
CA SER A 90 -15.02 4.64 10.59
C SER A 90 -14.55 4.39 12.03
N LYS A 91 -13.23 4.24 12.24
CA LYS A 91 -12.63 4.06 13.56
C LYS A 91 -12.76 5.33 14.40
N TRP A 92 -12.61 6.51 13.81
CA TRP A 92 -12.82 7.79 14.50
C TRP A 92 -14.28 7.99 14.92
N LEU A 93 -15.26 7.63 14.08
CA LEU A 93 -16.69 7.76 14.39
C LEU A 93 -17.23 6.72 15.39
N LYS A 94 -16.59 5.56 15.50
CA LYS A 94 -16.94 4.51 16.48
C LYS A 94 -16.30 4.74 17.84
N ARG A 95 -15.53 5.81 17.97
CA ARG A 95 -14.84 6.23 19.18
C ARG A 95 -15.75 7.16 19.98
#